data_AF-A0A399SKL4-F1
#
_entry.id   AF-A0A399SKL4-F1
#
_cell.length_a   1.000
_cell.length_b   1.000
_cell.length_c   1.000
_cell.angle_alpha   90.00
_cell.angle_beta   90.00
_cell.angle_gamma   90.00
#
_symmetry.space_group_name_H-M   'P 1'
#
loop_
_entity.id
_entity.type
_entity.pdbx_description
1 polymer ?
#
loop_
_entity_poly.entity_id
_entity_poly.type
_entity_poly.pdbx_seq_one_letter_code
_entity_poly.pdbx_strand_id
1 'polypeptide(L)'
;GAWILAAAAVVLLVGGAGLGSALRAGVSAPVADPSPAASSPAADEDLSTGLPADAVSMRSELDEGVTAQLAVTAKPYGTRFDWSCAYAGGGIGQGAYDLVAIADDGSRTVVATWGAGQTESRQLAATSSISVERLRTVQITPSDSDVVLASRDL
;
A
#
# COMPACT_ATOMS: atom_id res chain seq x y z
N GLY A 1 -31.26 -20.18 19.88
CA GLY A 1 -31.25 -19.28 21.05
C GLY A 1 -31.25 -17.85 20.54
N ALA A 2 -32.27 -17.09 20.92
CA ALA A 2 -32.42 -15.67 20.58
C ALA A 2 -31.84 -14.81 21.71
N TRP A 3 -30.90 -13.91 21.44
CA TRP A 3 -30.54 -12.76 22.30
C TRP A 3 -29.97 -11.65 21.39
N ILE A 4 -30.80 -10.68 20.97
CA ILE A 4 -31.01 -9.30 21.50
C ILE A 4 -30.06 -8.23 20.91
N LEU A 5 -30.70 -7.20 20.34
CA LEU A 5 -30.20 -5.94 19.80
C LEU A 5 -29.76 -4.96 20.90
N ALA A 6 -28.78 -4.09 20.61
CA ALA A 6 -28.58 -2.80 21.29
C ALA A 6 -27.92 -1.84 20.28
N ALA A 7 -28.61 -0.85 19.71
CA ALA A 7 -29.15 0.40 20.26
C ALA A 7 -28.21 1.60 19.99
N ALA A 8 -28.80 2.63 19.39
CA ALA A 8 -28.19 3.79 18.76
C ALA A 8 -27.74 4.88 19.74
N ALA A 9 -26.89 5.80 19.27
CA ALA A 9 -26.81 7.16 19.79
C ALA A 9 -26.53 8.16 18.65
N VAL A 10 -27.59 8.85 18.22
CA VAL A 10 -27.53 10.08 17.41
C VAL A 10 -27.41 11.25 18.38
N VAL A 11 -26.43 12.13 18.18
CA VAL A 11 -26.38 13.43 18.87
C VAL A 11 -26.49 14.52 17.81
N LEU A 12 -27.65 15.16 17.78
CA LEU A 12 -27.95 16.42 17.10
C LEU A 12 -27.54 17.56 18.03
N LEU A 13 -26.73 18.51 17.53
CA LEU A 13 -26.58 19.82 18.17
C LEU A 13 -27.02 20.91 17.18
N VAL A 14 -28.14 21.52 17.54
CA VAL A 14 -28.77 22.70 16.95
C VAL A 14 -28.24 23.94 17.69
N GLY A 15 -28.04 25.04 16.97
CA GLY A 15 -28.28 26.38 17.51
C GLY A 15 -27.17 27.40 17.32
N GLY A 16 -27.50 28.50 16.63
CA GLY A 16 -26.66 29.70 16.60
C GLY A 16 -27.05 30.68 15.51
N ALA A 17 -28.24 31.27 15.60
CA ALA A 17 -28.63 32.42 14.77
C ALA A 17 -27.97 33.70 15.31
N GLY A 18 -27.23 34.41 14.46
CA GLY A 18 -26.71 35.75 14.73
C GLY A 18 -27.03 36.68 13.55
N LEU A 19 -28.04 37.55 13.73
CA LEU A 19 -28.36 38.66 12.83
C LEU A 19 -27.52 39.87 13.24
N GLY A 20 -26.73 40.42 12.31
CA GLY A 20 -25.98 41.66 12.52
C GLY A 20 -25.62 42.32 11.20
N SER A 21 -26.38 43.34 10.81
CA SER A 21 -26.13 44.18 9.64
C SER A 21 -25.27 45.40 10.00
N ALA A 22 -24.18 45.65 9.28
CA ALA A 22 -23.57 46.96 9.14
C ALA A 22 -22.85 47.08 7.78
N LEU A 23 -23.28 48.05 6.96
CA LEU A 23 -22.64 48.46 5.71
C LEU A 23 -21.41 49.33 6.00
N ARG A 24 -20.28 49.11 5.30
CA ARG A 24 -19.46 50.17 4.65
C ARG A 24 -18.25 49.65 3.87
N ALA A 25 -18.24 50.04 2.59
CA ALA A 25 -17.12 50.48 1.75
C ALA A 25 -15.77 49.72 1.73
N GLY A 26 -15.50 49.10 0.58
CA GLY A 26 -14.25 49.32 -0.16
C GLY A 26 -12.98 48.65 0.35
N VAL A 27 -12.75 47.41 -0.07
CA VAL A 27 -11.41 46.88 -0.38
C VAL A 27 -11.56 45.64 -1.26
N SER A 28 -10.83 45.61 -2.37
CA SER A 28 -10.71 44.42 -3.23
C SER A 28 -10.13 43.27 -2.42
N ALA A 29 -10.93 42.26 -2.09
CA ALA A 29 -10.46 41.01 -1.55
C ALA A 29 -10.38 39.98 -2.69
N PRO A 30 -9.24 39.28 -2.88
CA PRO A 30 -9.11 38.29 -3.93
C PRO A 30 -10.14 37.18 -3.73
N VAL A 31 -10.76 36.75 -4.82
CA VAL A 31 -11.68 35.60 -4.87
C VAL A 31 -10.95 34.40 -4.26
N ALA A 32 -11.42 33.93 -3.11
CA ALA A 32 -10.99 32.66 -2.55
C ALA A 32 -11.58 31.56 -3.42
N ASP A 33 -10.72 30.95 -4.23
CA ASP A 33 -11.03 29.73 -4.96
C ASP A 33 -11.32 28.62 -3.93
N PRO A 34 -12.46 27.91 -3.98
CA PRO A 34 -12.64 26.70 -3.20
C PRO A 34 -11.80 25.60 -3.87
N SER A 35 -10.48 25.61 -3.63
CA SER A 35 -9.69 24.40 -3.85
C SER A 35 -10.23 23.35 -2.89
N PRO A 36 -10.79 22.22 -3.36
CA PRO A 36 -11.14 21.14 -2.46
C PRO A 36 -9.82 20.62 -1.90
N ALA A 37 -9.54 20.95 -0.64
CA ALA A 37 -8.59 20.21 0.17
C ALA A 37 -9.18 18.80 0.34
N ALA A 38 -8.92 17.93 -0.62
CA ALA A 38 -9.03 16.50 -0.42
C ALA A 38 -7.95 16.15 0.62
N SER A 39 -8.35 16.17 1.90
CA SER A 39 -7.59 15.46 2.92
C SER A 39 -7.66 13.98 2.55
N SER A 40 -6.63 13.48 1.87
CA SER A 40 -6.38 12.05 1.80
C SER A 40 -6.36 11.49 3.22
N PRO A 41 -7.08 10.39 3.52
CA PRO A 41 -7.09 9.84 4.86
C PRO A 41 -5.68 9.39 5.21
N ALA A 42 -5.22 9.79 6.39
CA ALA A 42 -3.91 9.42 6.90
C ALA A 42 -3.82 7.90 7.12
N ALA A 43 -3.08 7.21 6.24
CA ALA A 43 -2.31 5.99 6.52
C ALA A 43 -1.35 5.65 5.35
N ASP A 44 -0.60 6.63 4.84
CA ASP A 44 0.45 6.41 3.84
C ASP A 44 1.80 6.83 4.44
N GLU A 45 2.34 6.03 5.37
CA GLU A 45 3.78 6.11 5.61
C GLU A 45 4.48 5.56 4.36
N ASP A 46 5.47 6.30 3.86
CA ASP A 46 6.22 5.91 2.66
C ASP A 46 6.88 4.54 2.88
N LEU A 47 6.34 3.52 2.18
CA LEU A 47 6.82 2.14 2.21
C LEU A 47 8.31 2.01 1.78
N SER A 48 8.86 3.05 1.12
CA SER A 48 10.27 3.11 0.73
C SER A 48 11.20 3.41 1.91
N THR A 49 10.66 3.86 3.04
CA THR A 49 11.45 4.24 4.21
C THR A 49 12.30 3.05 4.67
N GLY A 50 13.62 3.21 4.60
CA GLY A 50 14.59 2.20 5.02
C GLY A 50 14.81 1.06 4.02
N LEU A 51 14.26 1.14 2.81
CA LEU A 51 14.66 0.33 1.66
C LEU A 51 15.85 0.96 0.92
N PRO A 52 16.54 0.22 0.04
CA PRO A 52 17.49 0.79 -0.90
C PRO A 52 16.89 1.95 -1.72
N ALA A 53 17.73 2.93 -2.09
CA ALA A 53 17.28 4.15 -2.76
C ALA A 53 16.73 3.92 -4.18
N ASP A 54 17.00 2.76 -4.77
CA ASP A 54 16.49 2.30 -6.06
C ASP A 54 15.19 1.47 -5.92
N ALA A 55 14.58 1.43 -4.73
CA ALA A 55 13.27 0.82 -4.55
C ALA A 55 12.21 1.53 -5.41
N VAL A 56 11.40 0.73 -6.10
CA VAL A 56 10.35 1.19 -7.00
C VAL A 56 9.01 0.56 -6.65
N SER A 57 7.93 1.23 -7.01
CA SER A 57 6.59 0.71 -6.83
C SER A 57 6.33 -0.51 -7.71
N MET A 58 5.70 -1.51 -7.09
CA MET A 58 5.03 -2.60 -7.78
C MET A 58 3.65 -2.12 -8.24
N ARG A 59 3.20 -2.58 -9.40
CA ARG A 59 1.86 -2.35 -9.92
C ARG A 59 0.88 -3.25 -9.15
N SER A 60 -0.18 -2.68 -8.58
CA SER A 60 -1.28 -3.48 -8.04
C SER A 60 -2.10 -4.07 -9.20
N GLU A 61 -2.41 -5.36 -9.12
CA GLU A 61 -3.21 -6.05 -10.14
C GLU A 61 -4.69 -6.16 -9.74
N LEU A 62 -5.02 -5.77 -8.50
CA LEU A 62 -6.38 -5.76 -7.94
C LEU A 62 -6.69 -4.39 -7.33
N ASP A 63 -7.96 -3.98 -7.38
CA ASP A 63 -8.43 -2.68 -6.84
C ASP A 63 -8.28 -2.59 -5.31
N GLU A 64 -8.52 -3.69 -4.58
CA GLU A 64 -8.31 -3.83 -3.13
C GLU A 64 -7.10 -4.76 -2.85
N GLY A 65 -5.97 -4.45 -3.47
CA GLY A 65 -4.78 -5.32 -3.51
C GLY A 65 -3.68 -5.00 -2.49
N VAL A 66 -2.48 -5.47 -2.83
CA VAL A 66 -1.24 -5.19 -2.09
C VAL A 66 -0.53 -4.02 -2.76
N THR A 67 -0.19 -2.99 -1.99
CA THR A 67 0.73 -1.94 -2.44
C THR A 67 2.13 -2.28 -1.93
N ALA A 68 3.15 -2.21 -2.79
CA ALA A 68 4.51 -2.59 -2.39
C ALA A 68 5.59 -1.73 -3.07
N GLN A 69 6.68 -1.54 -2.34
CA GLN A 69 7.95 -0.99 -2.84
C GLN A 69 8.97 -2.13 -2.86
N LEU A 70 9.72 -2.26 -3.96
CA LEU A 70 10.68 -3.33 -4.19
C LEU A 70 11.98 -2.76 -4.75
N ALA A 71 13.11 -3.13 -4.14
CA ALA A 71 14.43 -3.02 -4.74
C ALA A 71 14.94 -4.40 -5.13
N VAL A 72 15.52 -4.49 -6.32
CA VAL A 72 16.16 -5.71 -6.85
C VAL A 72 17.61 -5.39 -7.15
N THR A 73 18.52 -5.88 -6.31
CA THR A 73 19.94 -5.52 -6.39
C THR A 73 20.79 -6.71 -6.81
N ALA A 74 21.58 -6.56 -7.87
CA ALA A 74 22.59 -7.53 -8.27
C ALA A 74 23.63 -7.76 -7.16
N LYS A 75 23.99 -9.02 -6.92
CA LYS A 75 25.07 -9.42 -6.01
C LYS A 75 25.99 -10.44 -6.69
N PRO A 76 27.27 -10.57 -6.27
CA PRO A 76 28.19 -11.55 -6.86
C PRO A 76 27.72 -13.01 -6.77
N TYR A 77 26.81 -13.30 -5.83
CA TYR A 77 26.25 -14.63 -5.58
C TYR A 77 24.81 -14.79 -6.13
N GLY A 78 24.26 -13.80 -6.84
CA GLY A 78 22.89 -13.84 -7.38
C GLY A 78 22.17 -12.50 -7.21
N THR A 79 20.95 -12.53 -6.68
CA THR A 79 20.11 -11.33 -6.54
C THR A 79 19.63 -11.16 -5.10
N ARG A 80 19.66 -9.93 -4.61
CA ARG A 80 19.03 -9.53 -3.36
C ARG A 80 17.72 -8.80 -3.67
N PHE A 81 16.70 -9.11 -2.89
CA PHE A 81 15.40 -8.46 -2.91
C PHE A 81 15.20 -7.78 -1.56
N ASP A 82 14.77 -6.52 -1.57
CA ASP A 82 14.37 -5.76 -0.39
C ASP A 82 13.01 -5.14 -0.66
N TRP A 83 12.02 -5.35 0.22
CA TRP A 83 10.66 -4.85 -0.01
C TRP A 83 9.91 -4.49 1.27
N SER A 84 8.91 -3.63 1.09
CA SER A 84 7.88 -3.32 2.06
C SER A 84 6.53 -3.36 1.36
N CYS A 85 5.48 -3.73 2.09
CA CYS A 85 4.13 -3.81 1.54
C CYS A 85 3.07 -3.38 2.55
N ALA A 86 1.97 -2.83 2.05
CA ALA A 86 0.76 -2.52 2.78
C ALA A 86 -0.41 -3.34 2.20
N TYR A 87 -1.33 -3.73 3.08
CA TYR A 87 -2.46 -4.59 2.74
C TYR A 87 -3.76 -3.79 2.83
N ALA A 88 -4.48 -3.67 1.71
CA ALA A 88 -5.82 -3.09 1.74
C ALA A 88 -6.72 -3.89 2.70
N GLY A 89 -7.45 -3.20 3.58
CA GLY A 89 -8.37 -3.83 4.54
C GLY A 89 -7.73 -4.40 5.82
N GLY A 90 -6.40 -4.29 6.00
CA GLY A 90 -5.66 -4.87 7.12
C GLY A 90 -5.26 -6.31 6.84
N GLY A 91 -3.98 -6.64 7.02
CA GLY A 91 -3.39 -7.97 6.75
C GLY A 91 -3.82 -9.07 7.74
N ILE A 92 -4.64 -8.75 8.74
CA ILE A 92 -5.12 -9.74 9.72
C ILE A 92 -5.99 -10.79 9.03
N GLY A 93 -5.53 -12.04 9.03
CA GLY A 93 -6.30 -13.18 8.50
C GLY A 93 -6.10 -13.44 7.01
N GLN A 94 -5.25 -12.68 6.32
CA GLN A 94 -4.97 -12.87 4.89
C GLN A 94 -3.93 -13.98 4.59
N GLY A 95 -3.34 -14.56 5.64
CA GLY A 95 -2.42 -15.71 5.52
C GLY A 95 -0.96 -15.30 5.29
N ALA A 96 -0.22 -16.17 4.61
CA ALA A 96 1.15 -15.90 4.18
C ALA A 96 1.16 -15.42 2.73
N TYR A 97 2.22 -14.69 2.36
CA TYR A 97 2.48 -14.21 1.02
C TYR A 97 3.83 -14.70 0.53
N ASP A 98 3.93 -14.89 -0.77
CA ASP A 98 5.15 -15.28 -1.45
C ASP A 98 5.66 -14.15 -2.35
N LEU A 99 6.99 -13.99 -2.39
CA LEU A 99 7.69 -13.17 -3.38
C LEU A 99 8.17 -14.14 -4.44
N VAL A 100 7.60 -14.05 -5.63
CA VAL A 100 7.86 -14.97 -6.73
C VAL A 100 8.70 -14.26 -7.78
N ALA A 101 9.90 -14.78 -8.02
CA ALA A 101 10.77 -14.35 -9.10
C ALA A 101 10.49 -15.19 -10.36
N ILE A 102 10.27 -14.52 -11.49
CA ILE A 102 10.05 -15.14 -12.80
C ILE A 102 11.26 -14.86 -13.68
N ALA A 103 11.92 -15.93 -14.13
CA ALA A 103 13.06 -15.83 -15.02
C ALA A 103 12.64 -15.73 -16.50
N ASP A 104 13.61 -15.45 -17.37
CA ASP A 104 13.43 -15.29 -18.81
C ASP A 104 13.01 -16.57 -19.56
N ASP A 105 13.29 -17.73 -18.99
CA ASP A 105 12.76 -19.03 -19.43
C ASP A 105 11.33 -19.30 -18.93
N GLY A 106 10.73 -18.38 -18.18
CA GLY A 106 9.40 -18.49 -17.59
C GLY A 106 9.33 -19.28 -16.29
N SER A 107 10.46 -19.78 -15.76
CA SER A 107 10.49 -20.49 -14.49
C SER A 107 10.09 -19.58 -13.33
N ARG A 108 9.24 -20.11 -12.43
CA ARG A 108 8.75 -19.43 -11.23
C ARG A 108 9.49 -19.96 -10.01
N THR A 109 10.08 -19.06 -9.23
CA THR A 109 10.78 -19.40 -7.99
C THR A 109 10.27 -18.54 -6.85
N VAL A 110 9.76 -19.17 -5.79
CA VAL A 110 9.48 -18.47 -4.52
C VAL A 110 10.82 -18.13 -3.88
N VAL A 111 11.15 -16.84 -3.78
CA VAL A 111 12.40 -16.36 -3.17
C VAL A 111 12.23 -15.98 -1.71
N ALA A 112 10.99 -15.75 -1.26
CA ALA A 112 10.65 -15.50 0.13
C ALA A 112 9.18 -15.83 0.39
N THR A 113 8.89 -16.22 1.64
CA THR A 113 7.53 -16.34 2.18
C THR A 113 7.46 -15.59 3.50
N TRP A 114 6.42 -14.81 3.74
CA TRP A 114 6.21 -14.09 5.00
C TRP A 114 4.73 -14.08 5.42
N GLY A 115 4.48 -13.97 6.72
CA GLY A 115 3.14 -13.76 7.24
C GLY A 115 2.71 -12.29 7.11
N ALA A 116 1.44 -12.07 6.77
CA ALA A 116 0.84 -10.74 6.81
C ALA A 116 0.99 -10.09 8.20
N GLY A 117 1.50 -8.86 8.26
CA GLY A 117 1.37 -8.01 9.45
C GLY A 117 -0.05 -7.46 9.60
N GLN A 118 -0.30 -6.65 10.64
CA GLN A 118 -1.65 -6.10 10.89
C GLN A 118 -2.13 -5.18 9.75
N THR A 119 -1.26 -4.30 9.27
CA THR A 119 -1.56 -3.37 8.16
C THR A 119 -0.49 -3.40 7.07
N GLU A 120 0.74 -3.79 7.45
CA GLU A 120 1.90 -3.72 6.58
C GLU A 120 2.98 -4.72 7.01
N SER A 121 3.98 -4.89 6.16
CA SER A 121 5.24 -5.57 6.47
C SER A 121 6.37 -4.79 5.85
N ARG A 122 7.36 -4.40 6.67
CA ARG A 122 8.42 -3.46 6.29
C ARG A 122 9.79 -4.11 6.28
N GLN A 123 10.66 -3.59 5.40
CA GLN A 123 12.09 -3.91 5.36
C GLN A 123 12.38 -5.42 5.28
N LEU A 124 11.52 -6.16 4.58
CA LEU A 124 11.72 -7.55 4.30
C LEU A 124 12.88 -7.70 3.31
N ALA A 125 13.64 -8.78 3.44
CA ALA A 125 14.77 -9.04 2.57
C ALA A 125 14.99 -10.53 2.33
N ALA A 126 15.45 -10.86 1.12
CA ALA A 126 15.76 -12.22 0.72
C ALA A 126 16.86 -12.23 -0.35
N THR A 127 17.45 -13.40 -0.58
CA THR A 127 18.44 -13.59 -1.64
C THR A 127 18.15 -14.87 -2.42
N SER A 128 18.44 -14.84 -3.71
CA SER A 128 18.35 -15.98 -4.61
C SER A 128 19.64 -16.13 -5.42
N SER A 129 19.98 -17.36 -5.83
CA SER A 129 21.08 -17.64 -6.75
C SER A 129 20.77 -17.27 -8.21
N ILE A 130 19.55 -16.83 -8.51
CA ILE A 130 19.19 -16.33 -9.85
C ILE A 130 19.92 -15.01 -10.09
N SER A 131 20.58 -14.87 -11.25
CA SER A 131 21.20 -13.60 -11.66
C SER A 131 20.11 -12.59 -12.04
N VAL A 132 20.31 -11.31 -11.71
CA VAL A 132 19.37 -10.24 -12.06
C VAL A 132 19.12 -10.16 -13.57
N GLU A 133 20.11 -10.49 -14.39
CA GLU A 133 20.02 -10.47 -15.86
C GLU A 133 19.04 -11.50 -16.43
N ARG A 134 18.76 -12.57 -15.66
CA ARG A 134 17.77 -13.60 -15.99
C ARG A 134 16.38 -13.28 -15.46
N LEU A 135 16.23 -12.33 -14.56
CA LEU A 135 14.91 -11.98 -14.01
C LEU A 135 14.14 -11.09 -14.99
N ARG A 136 12.84 -11.35 -15.11
CA ARG A 136 11.92 -10.55 -15.95
C ARG A 136 10.81 -9.91 -15.15
N THR A 137 10.25 -10.66 -14.21
CA THR A 137 9.14 -10.17 -13.39
C THR A 137 9.31 -10.65 -11.95
N VAL A 138 8.94 -9.81 -11.00
CA VAL A 138 8.75 -10.17 -9.60
C VAL A 138 7.28 -9.99 -9.25
N GLN A 139 6.69 -10.96 -8.57
CA GLN A 139 5.28 -10.95 -8.19
C GLN A 139 5.14 -11.14 -6.67
N ILE A 140 4.07 -10.57 -6.12
CA ILE A 140 3.55 -10.92 -4.80
C ILE A 140 2.26 -11.72 -5.01
N THR A 141 2.20 -12.90 -4.40
CA THR A 141 1.02 -13.78 -4.40
C THR A 141 0.67 -14.15 -2.96
N PRO A 142 -0.57 -14.55 -2.65
CA PRO A 142 -0.81 -15.34 -1.44
C PRO A 142 -0.01 -16.64 -1.54
N SER A 143 0.50 -17.15 -0.42
CA SER A 143 1.11 -18.47 -0.38
C SER A 143 0.10 -19.54 -0.80
N ASP A 144 0.59 -20.57 -1.49
CA ASP A 144 -0.22 -21.66 -2.06
C ASP A 144 -1.25 -21.21 -3.13
N SER A 145 -1.08 -20.01 -3.70
CA SER A 145 -1.94 -19.46 -4.76
C SER A 145 -1.12 -18.82 -5.87
N ASP A 146 -1.60 -18.93 -7.11
CA ASP A 146 -1.03 -18.25 -8.29
C ASP A 146 -1.70 -16.90 -8.58
N VAL A 147 -2.62 -16.43 -7.73
CA VAL A 147 -3.25 -15.12 -7.88
C VAL A 147 -2.20 -14.03 -7.65
N VAL A 148 -1.96 -13.22 -8.68
CA VAL A 148 -1.02 -12.09 -8.62
C VAL A 148 -1.71 -10.89 -7.97
N LEU A 149 -1.16 -10.42 -6.87
CA LEU A 149 -1.68 -9.24 -6.15
C LEU A 149 -0.94 -7.97 -6.57
N ALA A 150 0.37 -8.09 -6.75
CA ALA A 150 1.22 -7.02 -7.24
C ALA A 150 2.33 -7.58 -8.12
N SER A 151 2.76 -6.80 -9.12
CA SER A 151 3.81 -7.21 -10.06
C SER A 151 4.81 -6.10 -10.34
N ARG A 152 6.04 -6.48 -10.69
CA ARG A 152 7.06 -5.56 -11.20
C ARG A 152 7.86 -6.21 -12.31
N ASP A 153 7.87 -5.57 -13.47
CA ASP A 153 8.76 -5.90 -14.57
C ASP A 153 10.15 -5.26 -14.38
N LEU A 154 11.18 -5.97 -14.84
CA LEU A 154 12.61 -5.62 -14.70
C LEU A 154 13.29 -5.34 -16.05
#